data_AF-A0A6A2YP18-F1
#
_entry.id   AF-A0A6A2YP18-F1
#
_cell.length_a   1.000
_cell.length_b   1.000
_cell.length_c   1.000
_cell.angle_alpha   90.00
_cell.angle_beta   90.00
_cell.angle_gamma   90.00
#
_symmetry.space_group_name_H-M   'P 1'
#
loop_
_entity.id
_entity.type
_entity.pdbx_description
1 polymer ?
#
loop_
_entity_poly.entity_id
_entity_poly.type
_entity_poly.pdbx_seq_one_letter_code
_entity_poly.pdbx_strand_id
1 'polypeptide(L)'
;MSTKIVAEYAKSGRSSCKKCGNAITAQALRLGLVSRDARGFDMTKWHHLDCFAGKIDSVDGIKGFDTLKGVDQEALKNLADGSIKSTKQMRQN
;
A
#
# COMPACT_ATOMS: atom_id res chain seq x y z
N MET A 1 7.17 -14.28 -10.95
CA MET A 1 5.78 -13.80 -10.90
C MET A 1 5.82 -12.30 -10.67
N SER A 2 5.34 -11.47 -11.60
CA SER A 2 5.37 -10.02 -11.44
C SER A 2 4.28 -9.59 -10.45
N THR A 3 4.68 -9.20 -9.25
CA THR A 3 3.78 -8.64 -8.24
C THR A 3 3.38 -7.24 -8.70
N LYS A 4 2.10 -7.02 -9.01
CA LYS A 4 1.63 -5.70 -9.44
C LYS A 4 1.30 -4.88 -8.20
N ILE A 5 1.91 -3.70 -8.08
CA ILE A 5 1.67 -2.78 -6.96
C ILE A 5 0.68 -1.71 -7.43
N VAL A 6 -0.28 -1.38 -6.58
CA VAL A 6 -1.28 -0.32 -6.83
C VAL A 6 -1.25 0.64 -5.65
N ALA A 7 -1.25 1.94 -5.91
CA ALA A 7 -1.42 2.97 -4.90
C ALA A 7 -2.66 3.80 -5.22
N GLU A 8 -3.52 3.98 -4.24
CA GLU A 8 -4.70 4.84 -4.36
C GLU A 8 -5.15 5.35 -3.01
N TYR A 9 -5.97 6.42 -3.02
CA TYR A 9 -6.73 6.80 -1.85
C TYR A 9 -7.92 5.85 -1.67
N ALA A 10 -8.11 5.39 -0.44
CA ALA A 10 -9.18 4.47 -0.11
C ALA A 10 -10.55 5.09 -0.43
N LYS A 11 -11.27 4.53 -1.40
CA LYS A 11 -12.63 4.99 -1.75
C LYS A 11 -13.64 4.81 -0.61
N SER A 12 -13.37 3.89 0.32
CA SER A 12 -14.19 3.64 1.50
C SER A 12 -13.35 2.96 2.59
N GLY A 13 -13.86 2.97 3.83
CA GLY A 13 -13.23 2.33 4.99
C GLY A 13 -13.34 0.80 5.06
N ARG A 14 -13.76 0.14 3.98
CA ARG A 14 -14.09 -1.30 3.96
C ARG A 14 -12.87 -2.23 3.81
N SER A 15 -11.69 -1.67 3.51
CA SER A 15 -10.46 -2.46 3.40
C SER A 15 -9.72 -2.49 4.74
N SER A 16 -9.20 -3.66 5.11
CA SER A 16 -8.32 -3.81 6.27
C SER A 16 -6.88 -4.05 5.83
N CYS A 17 -5.94 -3.49 6.58
CA CYS A 17 -4.52 -3.68 6.36
C CYS A 17 -4.13 -5.12 6.67
N LYS A 18 -3.50 -5.81 5.72
CA LYS A 18 -3.06 -7.21 5.90
C LYS A 18 -1.82 -7.39 6.79
N LYS A 19 -1.15 -6.30 7.19
CA LYS A 19 -0.01 -6.36 8.13
C LYS A 19 -0.43 -6.14 9.58
N CYS A 20 -1.21 -5.08 9.86
CA CYS A 20 -1.61 -4.75 11.23
C CYS A 20 -3.05 -5.16 11.58
N GLY A 21 -3.86 -5.61 10.62
CA GLY A 21 -5.26 -6.01 10.84
C GLY A 21 -6.25 -4.84 10.94
N ASN A 22 -5.77 -3.62 11.18
CA ASN A 22 -6.62 -2.44 11.34
C ASN A 22 -7.32 -2.03 10.04
N ALA A 23 -8.50 -1.43 10.17
CA ALA A 23 -9.24 -0.84 9.05
C ALA A 23 -8.46 0.35 8.46
N ILE A 24 -8.44 0.43 7.13
CA ILE A 24 -7.90 1.56 6.39
C ILE A 24 -9.03 2.55 6.19
N THR A 25 -8.92 3.75 6.76
CA THR A 25 -9.96 4.78 6.68
C THR A 25 -10.20 5.24 5.25
N ALA A 26 -11.41 5.71 4.95
CA ALA A 26 -11.69 6.36 3.67
C ALA A 26 -10.75 7.56 3.47
N GLN A 27 -10.39 7.83 2.22
CA GLN A 27 -9.46 8.88 1.79
C GLN A 27 -8.01 8.72 2.26
N ALA A 28 -7.68 7.72 3.08
CA ALA A 28 -6.29 7.42 3.42
C ALA A 28 -5.55 6.76 2.25
N LEU A 29 -4.27 7.09 2.10
CA LEU A 29 -3.39 6.44 1.14
C LEU A 29 -3.20 4.96 1.51
N ARG A 30 -3.44 4.07 0.56
CA ARG A 30 -3.23 2.63 0.72
C ARG A 30 -2.48 2.03 -0.45
N LEU A 31 -1.70 1.01 -0.15
CA LEU A 31 -0.94 0.23 -1.12
C LEU A 31 -1.52 -1.18 -1.25
N GLY A 32 -1.76 -1.61 -2.49
CA GLY A 32 -2.32 -2.89 -2.85
C GLY A 32 -1.27 -3.77 -3.55
N LEU A 33 -0.97 -4.94 -2.98
CA LEU A 33 -0.24 -5.99 -3.69
C LEU A 33 -1.24 -6.86 -4.43
N VAL A 34 -1.21 -6.82 -5.76
CA VAL A 34 -2.05 -7.65 -6.61
C VAL A 34 -1.28 -8.92 -6.99
N SER A 35 -1.82 -10.05 -6.54
CA SER A 35 -1.33 -11.39 -6.86
C SER A 35 -2.45 -12.19 -7.50
N ARG A 36 -2.14 -12.96 -8.54
CA ARG A 36 -3.08 -13.90 -9.15
C ARG A 36 -3.12 -15.18 -8.33
N ASP A 37 -4.31 -15.62 -7.93
CA ASP A 37 -4.50 -16.90 -7.23
C ASP A 37 -4.40 -18.08 -8.22
N ALA A 38 -4.29 -19.30 -7.69
CA ALA A 38 -4.19 -20.52 -8.50
C ALA A 38 -5.45 -20.80 -9.36
N ARG A 39 -6.56 -20.12 -9.06
CA ARG A 39 -7.84 -20.20 -9.79
C ARG A 39 -7.97 -19.10 -10.85
N GLY A 40 -6.96 -18.24 -11.00
CA GLY A 40 -6.92 -17.17 -11.98
C GLY A 40 -7.55 -15.84 -11.53
N PHE A 41 -7.99 -15.73 -10.27
CA PHE A 41 -8.55 -14.49 -9.72
C PHE A 41 -7.43 -13.57 -9.21
N ASP A 42 -7.52 -12.29 -9.56
CA ASP A 42 -6.60 -11.29 -9.05
C ASP A 42 -7.04 -10.88 -7.62
N MET A 43 -6.19 -11.17 -6.64
CA MET A 43 -6.39 -10.80 -5.24
C MET A 43 -5.52 -9.60 -4.88
N THR A 44 -6.14 -8.53 -4.41
CA THR A 44 -5.43 -7.35 -3.89
C THR A 44 -5.30 -7.41 -2.37
N LYS A 45 -4.07 -7.44 -1.86
CA LYS A 45 -3.78 -7.31 -0.44
C LYS A 45 -3.50 -5.84 -0.13
N TRP A 46 -4.41 -5.21 0.60
CA TRP A 46 -4.30 -3.80 0.98
C TRP A 46 -3.45 -3.62 2.25
N HIS A 47 -2.66 -2.55 2.25
CA HIS A 47 -1.79 -2.15 3.36
C HIS A 47 -1.82 -0.63 3.52
N HIS A 48 -1.61 -0.14 4.74
CA HIS A 48 -1.21 1.26 4.95
C HIS A 48 0.16 1.50 4.32
N LEU A 49 0.46 2.76 4.00
CA LEU A 49 1.78 3.20 3.52
C LEU A 49 2.91 2.66 4.40
N ASP A 50 2.85 2.91 5.71
CA ASP A 50 3.88 2.48 6.68
C ASP A 50 3.86 0.98 6.98
N CYS A 51 2.76 0.31 6.61
CA CYS A 51 2.57 -1.12 6.80
C CYS A 51 2.94 -1.93 5.55
N PHE A 52 3.35 -1.26 4.48
CA PHE A 52 3.74 -1.95 3.28
C PHE A 52 5.12 -2.58 3.48
N ALA A 53 5.24 -3.86 3.15
CA ALA A 53 6.48 -4.63 3.22
C ALA A 53 6.84 -5.24 1.87
N GLY A 54 6.15 -4.81 0.80
CA GLY A 54 6.48 -5.23 -0.56
C GLY A 54 7.74 -4.52 -1.03
N LYS A 55 8.58 -5.24 -1.77
CA LYS A 55 9.70 -4.63 -2.49
C LYS A 55 9.14 -3.78 -3.62
N ILE A 56 9.48 -2.51 -3.65
CA ILE A 56 9.17 -1.59 -4.75
C ILE A 56 10.44 -1.49 -5.58
N ASP A 57 10.49 -2.16 -6.72
CA ASP A 57 11.67 -2.09 -7.61
C ASP A 57 11.72 -0.75 -8.36
N SER A 58 10.56 -0.19 -8.69
CA SER A 58 10.42 1.16 -9.24
C SER A 58 9.05 1.73 -8.88
N VAL A 59 9.03 3.03 -8.54
CA VAL A 59 7.79 3.77 -8.31
C VAL A 59 6.95 3.89 -9.59
N ASP A 60 7.57 3.84 -10.77
CA ASP A 60 6.86 3.85 -12.06
C ASP A 60 6.04 2.58 -12.29
N GLY A 61 6.44 1.47 -11.62
CA GLY A 61 5.69 0.22 -11.63
C GLY A 61 4.44 0.23 -10.75
N ILE A 62 4.25 1.27 -9.94
CA ILE A 62 3.10 1.42 -9.06
C ILE A 62 1.95 2.04 -9.85
N LYS A 63 0.90 1.25 -10.09
CA LYS A 63 -0.30 1.75 -10.74
C LYS A 63 -1.00 2.80 -9.86
N GLY A 64 -1.26 3.99 -10.41
CA GLY A 64 -1.94 5.08 -9.72
C GLY A 64 -1.00 6.06 -9.01
N PHE A 65 0.31 5.86 -9.07
CA PHE A 65 1.31 6.76 -8.49
C PHE A 65 1.20 8.21 -9.00
N ASP A 66 0.97 8.36 -10.30
CA ASP A 66 0.75 9.63 -11.00
C ASP A 66 -0.50 10.39 -10.52
N THR A 67 -1.49 9.67 -9.98
CA THR A 67 -2.73 10.26 -9.45
C THR A 67 -2.62 10.74 -8.00
N LEU A 68 -1.50 10.44 -7.32
CA LEU A 68 -1.26 10.85 -5.94
C LEU A 68 -0.79 12.29 -5.85
N LYS A 69 -0.89 12.87 -4.65
CA LYS A 69 -0.34 14.20 -4.39
C LYS A 69 1.18 14.11 -4.34
N GLY A 70 1.87 15.20 -4.68
CA GLY A 70 3.34 15.24 -4.67
C GLY A 70 3.97 14.79 -3.34
N VAL A 71 3.36 15.16 -2.20
CA VAL A 71 3.80 14.73 -0.86
C VAL A 71 3.72 13.20 -0.70
N ASP A 72 2.63 12.58 -1.18
CA ASP A 72 2.41 11.14 -1.10
C ASP A 72 3.29 10.37 -2.11
N GLN A 73 3.56 10.96 -3.27
CA GLN A 73 4.53 10.44 -4.25
C GLN A 73 5.94 10.40 -3.67
N GLU A 74 6.37 11.46 -2.99
CA GLU A 74 7.66 11.53 -2.32
C GLU A 74 7.75 10.50 -1.18
N ALA A 75 6.67 10.35 -0.39
CA ALA A 75 6.62 9.32 0.64
C ALA A 75 6.78 7.90 0.06
N LEU A 76 6.18 7.61 -1.09
CA LEU A 76 6.36 6.32 -1.76
C LEU A 76 7.77 6.11 -2.32
N LYS A 77 8.43 7.16 -2.83
CA LYS A 77 9.84 7.11 -3.23
C LYS A 77 10.71 6.78 -2.02
N ASN A 78 10.52 7.51 -0.92
CA ASN A 78 11.22 7.25 0.34
C ASN A 78 10.97 5.83 0.88
N LEU A 79 9.77 5.29 0.69
CA LEU A 79 9.43 3.91 1.05
C LEU A 79 10.17 2.90 0.17
N ALA A 80 10.22 3.14 -1.14
CA ALA A 80 10.96 2.31 -2.09
C ALA A 80 12.46 2.28 -1.79
N ASP A 81 13.02 3.42 -1.38
CA ASP A 81 14.41 3.57 -0.96
C ASP A 81 14.69 3.00 0.45
N GLY A 82 13.68 2.47 1.14
CA GLY A 82 13.82 1.90 2.49
C GLY A 82 13.99 2.93 3.61
N SER A 83 13.73 4.20 3.34
CA SER A 83 13.94 5.31 4.28
C SER A 83 12.79 5.53 5.27
N ILE A 84 11.64 4.88 5.09
CA ILE A 84 10.50 5.03 6.01
C ILE A 84 10.68 4.19 7.27
N LYS A 85 11.08 4.86 8.35
CA LYS A 85 11.00 4.34 9.72
C LYS A 85 9.53 4.34 10.16
N SER A 86 8.93 3.16 10.11
CA SER A 86 7.57 2.88 10.57
C SER A 86 7.37 3.43 12.00
N THR A 87 6.76 4.60 12.12
CA THR A 87 6.49 5.25 13.40
C THR A 87 4.99 5.18 13.67
N LYS A 88 4.53 4.07 14.26
CA LYS A 88 3.49 4.05 15.30
C LYS A 88 3.21 2.61 15.75
N GLN A 89 3.92 2.25 16.79
CA GLN A 89 3.37 1.47 17.90
C GLN A 89 2.21 2.26 18.55
N MET A 90 1.39 1.58 19.35
CA MET A 90 0.25 2.04 20.16
C MET A 90 -1.14 1.80 19.53
N ARG A 91 -2.11 1.17 20.18
CA ARG A 91 -2.20 0.56 21.51
C ARG A 91 -3.38 -0.43 21.47
N GLN A 92 -3.22 -1.54 22.18
CA GLN A 92 -4.28 -2.49 22.53
C GLN A 92 -5.39 -1.77 23.30
N ASN A 93 -6.64 -2.14 23.05
CA ASN A 93 -7.64 -2.27 24.12
C ASN A 93 -8.64 -3.36 23.76
#